data_AF-A0A3B8MTL7-F1
#
_entry.id   AF-A0A3B8MTL7-F1
#
_cell.length_a   1.000
_cell.length_b   1.000
_cell.length_c   1.000
_cell.angle_alpha   90.00
_cell.angle_beta   90.00
_cell.angle_gamma   90.00
#
_symmetry.space_group_name_H-M   'P 1'
#
loop_
_entity.id
_entity.type
_entity.pdbx_description
1 polymer ?
#
loop_
_entity_poly.entity_id
_entity_poly.type
_entity_poly.pdbx_seq_one_letter_code
_entity_poly.pdbx_strand_id
1 'polypeptide(L)'
;EINKQFVLTARSKGMTERRVLFGHVFRNAMLIVIAGFPAAFVSLLFTGALLIEVIFSIDGIGLLGYEAIIKRDYPIFFGTLYFFTLIGLIMQLIGDIVYTLVDPRIDFASRG
;
A
#
# COMPACT_ATOMS: atom_id res chain seq x y z
N GLU A 1 15.11 0.91 -11.98
CA GLU A 1 15.90 -0.15 -11.30
C GLU A 1 16.82 -0.97 -12.20
N ILE A 2 16.71 -0.88 -13.53
CA ILE A 2 17.48 -1.70 -14.49
C ILE A 2 18.98 -1.32 -14.58
N ASN A 3 19.36 -0.11 -14.15
CA ASN A 3 20.74 0.41 -14.22
C ASN A 3 21.58 0.25 -12.94
N LYS A 4 21.10 -0.48 -11.92
CA LYS A 4 21.87 -0.64 -10.68
C LYS A 4 22.99 -1.68 -10.83
N GLN A 5 24.13 -1.46 -10.19
CA GLN A 5 25.35 -2.28 -10.32
C GLN A 5 25.13 -3.79 -10.08
N PHE A 6 24.14 -4.16 -9.26
CA PHE A 6 23.78 -5.56 -8.98
C PHE A 6 23.22 -6.30 -10.22
N VAL A 7 22.59 -5.59 -11.16
CA VAL A 7 22.11 -6.16 -12.44
C VAL A 7 23.30 -6.46 -13.36
N LEU A 8 24.31 -5.58 -13.35
CA LEU A 8 25.57 -5.77 -14.09
C LEU A 8 26.37 -6.96 -13.54
N THR A 9 26.42 -7.13 -12.22
CA THR A 9 27.10 -8.29 -11.59
C THR A 9 26.37 -9.60 -11.82
N ALA A 10 25.03 -9.59 -11.89
CA ALA A 10 24.24 -10.78 -12.22
C ALA A 10 24.40 -11.19 -13.70
N ARG A 11 24.51 -10.19 -14.59
CA ARG A 11 24.77 -10.39 -16.02
C ARG A 11 26.20 -10.93 -16.26
N SER A 12 27.20 -10.45 -15.53
CA SER A 12 28.58 -10.97 -15.62
C SER A 12 28.75 -12.38 -15.07
N LYS A 13 27.82 -12.84 -14.21
CA LYS A 13 27.74 -14.24 -13.73
C LYS A 13 27.03 -15.21 -14.70
N GLY A 14 26.61 -14.77 -15.89
CA GLY A 14 25.99 -15.63 -16.90
C GLY A 14 24.52 -15.97 -16.64
N MET A 15 23.82 -15.24 -15.76
CA MET A 15 22.39 -15.45 -15.55
C MET A 15 21.57 -14.86 -16.70
N THR A 16 20.62 -15.65 -17.23
CA THR A 16 19.70 -15.23 -18.29
C THR A 16 18.84 -14.05 -17.84
N GLU A 17 18.58 -13.08 -18.73
CA GLU A 17 17.85 -11.84 -18.40
C GLU A 17 16.50 -12.10 -17.75
N ARG A 18 15.78 -13.16 -18.15
CA ARG A 18 14.53 -13.58 -17.49
C ARG A 18 14.71 -13.89 -16.01
N ARG A 19 15.80 -14.56 -15.61
CA ARG A 19 16.04 -14.93 -14.21
C ARG A 19 16.44 -13.71 -13.35
N VAL A 20 17.14 -12.74 -13.94
CA VAL A 20 17.47 -11.46 -13.25
C VAL A 20 16.23 -10.58 -13.13
N LEU A 21 15.41 -10.51 -14.19
CA LEU A 21 14.18 -9.72 -14.22
C LEU A 21 13.16 -10.25 -13.21
N PHE A 22 12.82 -11.54 -13.25
CA PHE A 22 11.83 -12.15 -12.35
C PHE A 22 12.37 -12.43 -10.94
N GLY A 23 13.66 -12.70 -10.78
CA GLY A 23 14.23 -13.07 -9.49
C GLY A 23 14.71 -11.89 -8.64
N HIS A 24 15.30 -10.87 -9.26
CA HIS A 24 15.91 -9.74 -8.52
C HIS A 24 15.17 -8.43 -8.74
N VAL A 25 14.87 -8.07 -9.99
CA VAL A 25 14.22 -6.80 -10.29
C VAL A 25 12.76 -6.81 -9.86
N PHE A 26 12.01 -7.88 -10.17
CA PHE A 26 10.60 -8.02 -9.81
C PHE A 26 10.40 -8.06 -8.30
N ARG A 27 11.25 -8.77 -7.56
CA ARG A 27 11.19 -8.79 -6.10
C ARG A 27 11.43 -7.40 -5.52
N ASN A 28 12.47 -6.69 -5.96
CA ASN A 28 12.78 -5.35 -5.46
C ASN A 28 11.69 -4.31 -5.84
N ALA A 29 11.14 -4.42 -7.04
CA ALA A 29 10.02 -3.59 -7.49
C ALA A 29 8.76 -3.86 -6.66
N MET A 30 8.46 -5.12 -6.34
CA MET A 30 7.32 -5.46 -5.49
C MET A 30 7.46 -4.92 -4.06
N LEU A 31 8.67 -4.84 -3.49
CA LEU A 31 8.85 -4.21 -2.16
C LEU A 31 8.41 -2.74 -2.17
N ILE A 32 8.75 -1.99 -3.23
CA ILE A 32 8.36 -0.59 -3.38
C ILE A 32 6.83 -0.47 -3.52
N VAL A 33 6.22 -1.35 -4.31
CA VAL A 33 4.76 -1.37 -4.51
C VAL A 33 4.04 -1.72 -3.21
N ILE A 34 4.45 -2.78 -2.52
CA ILE A 34 3.83 -3.23 -1.26
C ILE A 34 3.97 -2.17 -0.17
N ALA A 35 5.12 -1.50 -0.08
CA ALA A 35 5.32 -0.42 0.89
C ALA A 35 4.46 0.83 0.61
N GLY A 36 4.25 1.16 -0.66
CA GLY A 36 3.46 2.34 -1.06
C GLY A 36 1.95 2.10 -1.15
N PHE A 37 1.53 0.84 -1.30
CA PHE A 37 0.14 0.49 -1.58
C PHE A 37 -0.86 0.89 -0.47
N PRO A 38 -0.60 0.62 0.82
CA PRO A 38 -1.55 0.99 1.89
C PRO A 38 -1.82 2.49 1.91
N ALA A 39 -0.78 3.31 1.83
CA ALA A 39 -0.90 4.77 1.85
C ALA A 39 -1.64 5.30 0.60
N ALA A 40 -1.31 4.77 -0.58
CA ALA A 40 -1.98 5.14 -1.83
C ALA A 40 -3.46 4.71 -1.85
N PHE A 41 -3.77 3.56 -1.23
CA PHE A 41 -5.14 3.07 -1.15
C PHE A 41 -5.99 3.91 -0.20
N VAL A 42 -5.45 4.27 0.97
CA VAL A 42 -6.14 5.16 1.92
C VAL A 42 -6.37 6.54 1.31
N SER A 43 -5.39 7.13 0.63
CA SER A 43 -5.57 8.43 -0.02
C SER A 43 -6.61 8.38 -1.14
N LEU A 44 -6.64 7.31 -1.92
CA LEU A 44 -7.67 7.09 -2.94
C LEU A 44 -9.08 6.97 -2.33
N LEU A 45 -9.22 6.23 -1.22
CA LEU A 45 -10.52 6.11 -0.54
C LEU A 45 -10.97 7.41 0.12
N PHE A 46 -10.08 8.19 0.72
CA PHE A 46 -10.47 9.45 1.36
C PHE A 46 -10.75 10.55 0.36
N THR A 47 -9.82 10.80 -0.57
CA THR A 47 -9.92 11.94 -1.48
C THR A 47 -10.70 11.59 -2.74
N GLY A 48 -10.45 10.41 -3.30
CA GLY A 48 -11.11 9.96 -4.51
C GLY A 48 -12.59 9.66 -4.28
N ALA A 49 -12.93 8.87 -3.25
CA ALA A 49 -14.32 8.52 -2.99
C ALA A 49 -15.15 9.75 -2.61
N LEU A 50 -14.65 10.64 -1.74
CA LEU A 50 -15.34 11.88 -1.39
C LEU A 50 -15.63 12.74 -2.62
N LEU A 51 -14.64 12.94 -3.50
CA LEU A 51 -14.81 13.76 -4.70
C LEU A 51 -15.87 13.16 -5.64
N ILE A 52 -15.87 11.84 -5.82
CA ILE A 52 -16.88 11.13 -6.62
C ILE A 52 -18.27 11.26 -5.96
N GLU A 53 -18.37 11.04 -4.65
CA GLU A 53 -19.62 11.15 -3.88
C GLU A 53 -20.22 12.56 -4.01
N VAL A 54 -19.40 13.61 -3.93
CA VAL A 54 -19.84 15.00 -4.09
C VAL A 54 -20.26 15.32 -5.53
N ILE A 55 -19.50 14.89 -6.55
CA ILE A 55 -19.81 15.21 -7.95
C ILE A 55 -21.08 14.49 -8.43
N PHE A 56 -21.24 13.23 -8.04
CA PHE A 56 -22.36 12.40 -8.48
C PHE A 56 -23.55 12.42 -7.51
N SER A 57 -23.48 13.20 -6.43
CA SER A 57 -24.51 13.25 -5.37
C SER A 57 -24.88 11.86 -4.86
N ILE A 58 -23.87 11.03 -4.60
CA ILE A 58 -24.04 9.68 -4.08
C ILE A 58 -23.86 9.73 -2.56
N ASP A 59 -24.80 9.17 -1.81
CA ASP A 59 -24.71 9.04 -0.37
C ASP A 59 -23.65 7.99 0.01
N GLY A 60 -22.48 8.45 0.45
CA GLY A 60 -21.37 7.60 0.86
C GLY A 60 -20.75 8.01 2.19
N ILE A 61 -19.84 7.15 2.68
CA ILE A 61 -19.21 7.30 4.00
C ILE A 61 -18.21 8.47 3.99
N GLY A 62 -17.60 8.79 2.85
CA GLY A 62 -16.69 9.92 2.71
C GLY A 62 -17.41 11.26 2.88
N LEU A 63 -18.56 11.40 2.22
CA LEU A 63 -19.45 12.54 2.31
C LEU A 63 -20.07 12.66 3.71
N LEU A 64 -20.50 11.54 4.31
CA LEU A 64 -21.01 11.51 5.68
C LEU A 64 -19.96 12.03 6.69
N GLY A 65 -18.71 11.61 6.56
CA GLY A 65 -17.61 12.11 7.39
C GLY A 65 -17.36 13.59 7.19
N TYR A 66 -17.40 14.08 5.95
CA TYR A 66 -17.25 15.50 5.63
C TYR A 66 -18.38 16.35 6.21
N GLU A 67 -19.63 15.93 6.02
CA GLU A 67 -20.78 16.64 6.57
C GLU A 67 -20.79 16.67 8.10
N ALA A 68 -20.37 15.58 8.75
CA ALA A 68 -20.27 15.52 10.20
C ALA A 68 -19.29 16.57 10.75
N ILE A 69 -18.19 16.85 10.04
CA ILE A 69 -17.24 17.92 10.41
C ILE A 69 -17.93 19.29 10.33
N ILE A 70 -18.64 19.57 9.22
CA ILE A 70 -19.32 20.85 9.00
C ILE A 70 -20.45 21.07 10.02
N LYS A 71 -21.23 20.02 10.31
CA LYS A 71 -22.35 20.02 11.26
C LYS A 71 -21.88 19.91 12.73
N ARG A 72 -20.57 19.75 12.97
CA ARG A 72 -19.97 19.50 14.30
C ARG A 72 -20.58 18.28 15.01
N ASP A 73 -20.96 17.28 14.24
CA ASP A 73 -21.45 16.00 14.75
C ASP A 73 -20.25 15.13 15.14
N TYR A 74 -19.72 15.38 16.33
CA TYR A 74 -18.53 14.68 16.83
C TYR A 74 -18.71 13.14 16.88
N PRO A 75 -19.85 12.58 17.33
CA PRO A 75 -20.07 11.13 17.29
C PRO A 75 -19.89 10.52 15.89
N ILE A 76 -20.50 11.11 14.86
CA ILE A 76 -20.39 10.59 13.48
C ILE A 76 -18.99 10.80 12.93
N PHE A 77 -18.36 11.95 13.21
CA PHE A 77 -16.99 12.22 12.80
C PHE A 77 -16.00 11.21 13.40
N PHE A 78 -16.07 10.93 14.70
CA PHE A 78 -15.20 9.93 15.32
C PHE A 78 -15.50 8.52 14.84
N GLY A 79 -16.77 8.18 14.58
CA GLY A 79 -17.15 6.88 14.03
C GLY A 79 -16.59 6.64 12.62
N THR A 80 -16.69 7.65 11.75
CA THR A 80 -16.12 7.59 10.40
C THR A 80 -14.59 7.54 10.44
N LEU A 81 -13.95 8.36 11.27
CA LEU A 81 -12.50 8.32 11.50
C LEU A 81 -12.04 6.93 11.95
N TYR A 82 -12.69 6.36 12.96
CA TYR A 82 -12.37 5.03 13.47
C TYR A 82 -12.46 3.97 12.37
N PHE A 83 -13.56 3.96 11.62
CA PHE A 83 -13.77 2.99 10.54
C PHE A 83 -12.66 3.06 9.47
N PHE A 84 -12.30 4.27 9.03
CA PHE A 84 -11.22 4.45 8.07
C PHE A 84 -9.85 4.04 8.62
N THR A 85 -9.54 4.37 9.88
CA THR A 85 -8.29 3.95 10.52
C THR A 85 -8.20 2.43 10.65
N LEU A 86 -9.31 1.75 10.96
CA LEU A 86 -9.38 0.29 11.03
C LEU A 86 -9.11 -0.35 9.67
N ILE A 87 -9.73 0.15 8.59
CA ILE A 87 -9.44 -0.32 7.23
C ILE A 87 -7.99 -0.08 6.86
N GLY A 88 -7.45 1.11 7.18
CA GLY A 88 -6.05 1.44 6.95
C GLY A 88 -5.11 0.45 7.66
N LEU A 89 -5.38 0.12 8.92
CA LEU A 89 -4.63 -0.87 9.68
C LEU A 89 -4.71 -2.27 9.06
N ILE A 90 -5.90 -2.70 8.62
CA ILE A 90 -6.08 -3.99 7.94
C ILE A 90 -5.27 -4.03 6.65
N MET A 91 -5.30 -2.96 5.84
CA MET A 91 -4.51 -2.88 4.61
C MET A 91 -3.00 -2.88 4.89
N GLN A 92 -2.57 -2.19 5.94
CA GLN A 92 -1.18 -2.22 6.40
C GLN A 92 -0.77 -3.65 6.77
N LEU A 93 -1.58 -4.34 7.56
CA LEU A 93 -1.33 -5.73 7.99
C LEU A 93 -1.29 -6.70 6.81
N ILE A 94 -2.20 -6.55 5.83
CA ILE A 94 -2.17 -7.32 4.59
C ILE A 94 -0.86 -7.04 3.84
N GLY A 95 -0.43 -5.78 3.77
CA GLY A 95 0.85 -5.38 3.20
C GLY A 95 2.02 -6.10 3.87
N ASP A 96 2.06 -6.14 5.20
CA ASP A 96 3.11 -6.81 5.97
C ASP A 96 3.12 -8.34 5.74
N ILE A 97 1.95 -8.97 5.64
CA ILE A 97 1.83 -10.41 5.33
C ILE A 97 2.33 -10.69 3.90
N VAL A 98 1.90 -9.90 2.92
CA VAL A 98 2.33 -10.04 1.52
C VAL A 98 3.83 -9.79 1.40
N TYR A 99 4.38 -8.84 2.15
CA TYR A 99 5.81 -8.57 2.23
C TYR A 99 6.58 -9.80 2.70
N THR A 100 6.11 -10.45 3.77
CA THR A 100 6.72 -11.67 4.32
C THR A 100 6.65 -12.85 3.34
N LEU A 101 5.54 -13.00 2.60
CA LEU A 101 5.36 -14.05 1.59
C LEU A 101 6.23 -13.83 0.34
N VAL A 102 6.38 -12.58 -0.10
CA VAL A 102 7.16 -12.21 -1.28
C VAL A 102 8.67 -12.27 -1.01
N ASP A 103 9.10 -11.97 0.22
CA ASP A 103 10.52 -12.04 0.59
C ASP A 103 10.84 -12.91 1.83
N PRO A 104 10.86 -14.26 1.68
CA PRO A 104 11.36 -15.20 2.68
C PRO A 104 12.86 -15.09 3.04
N ARG A 105 13.59 -14.04 2.63
CA ARG A 105 14.96 -13.78 3.16
C ARG A 105 14.97 -12.98 4.45
N ILE A 106 13.81 -12.51 4.92
CA ILE A 106 13.66 -11.96 6.28
C ILE A 106 13.46 -13.15 7.22
N ASP A 107 14.45 -14.03 7.23
CA ASP A 107 14.61 -15.00 8.29
C ASP A 107 15.07 -14.20 9.50
N PHE A 108 14.22 -14.12 10.52
CA PHE A 108 14.57 -13.62 11.85
C PHE A 108 15.65 -14.50 12.54
N ALA A 109 16.22 -15.48 11.84
CA ALA A 109 17.15 -16.47 12.35
C ALA A 109 18.64 -16.05 12.36
N SER A 110 19.02 -14.89 11.80
CA SER A 110 20.44 -14.46 11.73
C SER A 110 20.79 -13.26 12.62
N ARG A 111 19.91 -12.83 13.52
CA ARG A 111 20.26 -11.93 14.62
C ARG A 111 20.29 -12.71 15.93
N GLY A 112 21.34 -13.51 16.10
CA GLY A 112 21.66 -14.29 17.29
C GLY A 112 22.92 -15.10 17.06
#